data_AF-A0A3A8L3R5-F1
#
_entry.id   AF-A0A3A8L3R5-F1
#
_cell.length_a   1.000
_cell.length_b   1.000
_cell.length_c   1.000
_cell.angle_alpha   90.00
_cell.angle_beta   90.00
_cell.angle_gamma   90.00
#
_symmetry.space_group_name_H-M   'P 1'
#
loop_
_entity.id
_entity.type
_entity.pdbx_description
1 polymer ?
#
loop_
_entity_poly.entity_id
_entity_poly.type
_entity_poly.pdbx_seq_one_letter_code
_entity_poly.pdbx_strand_id
1 'polypeptide(L)'
;MVYVGEKLAAVNVPGPEPALINPRLTVATHPNRSGEGMNYWPSYSAIPPACRAGYLEWLADGRRKSDVYIGYVFLFFYGLERRVLIELGTDSSAASESRAIEEEVQRLLRVYESHGSFRRYASQFLDVLRVRRVGEEGLLKEVPQFALRSEGEASFDVRMAVGTAASRKLPLPADWALAWAVEAGDTRLRTPATRCPEEFKTLFRARYARDHGEGIVPRPRKTQVQARYQPASASFGGMVPLTSATVFEASETSLKPLHALIEDCCVELEPYSRWVGKNPEGRHSLAALALLPQELAAGHGGKEVQALRASLETALSGRNSATLPAQALLTNWPTAVSGKMSKSEAVGLAQTVEKLGFGMEPDPRFSGPALSVEDAAIVFLLPLESPTAPSPVYLAALATVHLAAAVATADGTVSPEEVARLEAMLDNALDLASAEKVRLKAHLAWLLKRPTSTTGLKKRVETLTPAARIALGQLLVEVAVADGSVAMQEIKTLSKLYPLLGLDDSRVHSDVHAAITARAPAAVNPVPMQLAGAPAKGFSIPA
;
A
#
# COMPACT_ATOMS: atom_id res chain seq x y z
N MET A 1 -3.18 -5.34 45.42
CA MET A 1 -3.84 -4.32 46.26
C MET A 1 -5.28 -4.76 46.50
N VAL A 2 -5.73 -4.81 47.76
CA VAL A 2 -7.11 -5.16 48.14
C VAL A 2 -7.54 -4.29 49.32
N TYR A 3 -8.83 -4.01 49.47
CA TYR A 3 -9.37 -3.28 50.61
C TYR A 3 -9.85 -4.28 51.66
N VAL A 4 -9.29 -4.20 52.86
CA VAL A 4 -9.65 -5.08 53.98
C VAL A 4 -9.97 -4.22 55.20
N GLY A 5 -11.13 -4.45 55.82
CA GLY A 5 -11.55 -3.70 56.99
C GLY A 5 -13.03 -3.83 57.28
N GLU A 6 -13.47 -3.31 58.43
CA GLU A 6 -14.86 -3.44 58.86
C GLU A 6 -15.80 -2.43 58.19
N LYS A 7 -15.27 -1.25 57.85
CA LYS A 7 -16.04 -0.13 57.32
C LYS A 7 -15.23 0.61 56.26
N LEU A 8 -15.83 0.76 55.09
CA LEU A 8 -15.43 1.66 54.01
C LEU A 8 -16.72 2.02 53.28
N ALA A 9 -17.04 3.30 53.21
CA ALA A 9 -18.23 3.76 52.52
C ALA A 9 -18.02 3.66 51.00
N ALA A 10 -19.10 3.32 50.28
CA ALA A 10 -19.15 3.50 48.84
C ALA A 10 -18.90 4.97 48.46
N VAL A 11 -18.42 5.22 47.25
CA VAL A 11 -17.89 6.53 46.83
C VAL A 11 -18.98 7.61 46.83
N ASN A 12 -20.08 7.38 46.11
CA ASN A 12 -21.15 8.37 45.89
C ASN A 12 -22.56 7.82 46.18
N VAL A 13 -22.67 6.57 46.63
CA VAL A 13 -23.96 5.94 46.97
C VAL A 13 -23.96 5.48 48.42
N PRO A 14 -25.14 5.37 49.07
CA PRO A 14 -25.22 4.79 50.41
C PRO A 14 -24.77 3.32 50.43
N GLY A 15 -24.13 2.91 51.52
CA GLY A 15 -23.75 1.51 51.78
C GLY A 15 -22.24 1.27 51.81
N PRO A 16 -21.82 0.01 52.06
CA PRO A 16 -20.41 -0.36 52.08
C PRO A 16 -19.84 -0.41 50.65
N GLU A 17 -18.56 -0.07 50.53
CA GLU A 17 -17.80 -0.23 49.29
C GLU A 17 -17.85 -1.69 48.80
N PRO A 18 -18.36 -1.98 47.60
CA PRO A 18 -18.41 -3.32 47.02
C PRO A 18 -17.10 -4.10 47.06
N ALA A 19 -15.96 -3.41 46.91
CA ALA A 19 -14.62 -4.00 46.95
C ALA A 19 -14.11 -4.34 48.37
N LEU A 20 -14.79 -3.92 49.43
CA LEU A 20 -14.31 -4.08 50.81
C LEU A 20 -14.45 -5.52 51.30
N ILE A 21 -13.33 -6.17 51.54
CA ILE A 21 -13.26 -7.45 52.25
C ILE A 21 -13.46 -7.17 53.74
N ASN A 22 -14.64 -7.50 54.25
CA ASN A 22 -14.94 -7.39 55.68
C ASN A 22 -14.66 -8.70 56.42
N PRO A 23 -13.65 -8.76 57.32
CA PRO A 23 -13.28 -9.98 58.04
C PRO A 23 -14.35 -10.48 59.03
N ARG A 24 -15.34 -9.65 59.40
CA ARG A 24 -16.43 -10.06 60.30
C ARG A 24 -17.53 -10.86 59.61
N LEU A 25 -17.53 -10.91 58.29
CA LEU A 25 -18.53 -11.62 57.52
C LEU A 25 -18.16 -13.10 57.38
N THR A 26 -19.15 -13.98 57.55
CA THR A 26 -18.96 -15.43 57.46
C THR A 26 -18.39 -15.84 56.11
N VAL A 27 -17.34 -16.68 56.14
CA VAL A 27 -16.73 -17.34 54.97
C VAL A 27 -16.95 -18.83 55.13
N ALA A 28 -17.48 -19.50 54.11
CA ALA A 28 -17.72 -20.94 54.17
C ALA A 28 -16.40 -21.73 54.03
N THR A 29 -16.38 -22.99 54.46
CA THR A 29 -15.23 -23.89 54.30
C THR A 29 -15.02 -24.35 52.86
N HIS A 30 -16.11 -24.51 52.10
CA HIS A 30 -16.07 -24.95 50.71
C HIS A 30 -16.26 -23.76 49.75
N PRO A 31 -15.26 -23.44 48.90
CA PRO A 31 -15.33 -22.31 47.98
C PRO A 31 -16.30 -22.59 46.83
N ASN A 32 -17.22 -21.66 46.57
CA ASN A 32 -18.04 -21.67 45.37
C ASN A 32 -17.26 -21.00 44.22
N ARG A 33 -16.67 -21.77 43.31
CA ARG A 33 -15.91 -21.23 42.16
C ARG A 33 -16.81 -20.76 41.01
N SER A 34 -18.00 -21.35 40.86
CA SER A 34 -18.96 -21.03 39.80
C SER A 34 -19.72 -19.72 40.04
N GLY A 35 -19.67 -19.18 41.26
CA GLY A 35 -20.33 -17.93 41.62
C GLY A 35 -21.85 -18.04 41.72
N GLU A 36 -22.38 -19.26 41.84
CA GLU A 36 -23.82 -19.50 41.97
C GLU A 36 -24.40 -18.72 43.16
N GLY A 37 -25.45 -17.93 42.90
CA GLY A 37 -26.05 -17.02 43.89
C GLY A 37 -25.39 -15.63 43.99
N MET A 38 -24.39 -15.31 43.15
CA MET A 38 -23.93 -13.92 43.00
C MET A 38 -24.82 -13.13 42.05
N ASN A 39 -25.10 -11.88 42.42
CA ASN A 39 -25.76 -10.92 41.55
C ASN A 39 -24.81 -10.43 40.45
N TYR A 40 -25.37 -9.91 39.36
CA TYR A 40 -24.62 -9.39 38.21
C TYR A 40 -23.64 -8.26 38.58
N TRP A 41 -24.02 -7.38 39.53
CA TRP A 41 -23.16 -6.37 40.14
C TRP A 41 -22.89 -6.74 41.61
N PRO A 42 -21.90 -7.61 41.87
CA PRO A 42 -21.70 -8.14 43.21
C PRO A 42 -21.12 -7.09 44.16
N SER A 43 -21.39 -7.25 45.45
CA SER A 43 -20.71 -6.54 46.54
C SER A 43 -20.24 -7.58 47.55
N TYR A 44 -19.00 -7.49 48.02
CA TYR A 44 -18.45 -8.49 48.95
C TYR A 44 -19.33 -8.67 50.20
N SER A 45 -19.96 -7.59 50.67
CA SER A 45 -20.85 -7.65 51.84
C SER A 45 -22.13 -8.44 51.58
N ALA A 46 -22.62 -8.45 50.34
CA ALA A 46 -23.90 -9.04 49.95
C ALA A 46 -23.79 -10.46 49.36
N ILE A 47 -22.60 -10.89 48.92
CA ILE A 47 -22.44 -12.23 48.34
C ILE A 47 -22.52 -13.35 49.40
N PRO A 48 -22.97 -14.56 49.03
CA PRO A 48 -23.04 -15.70 49.94
C PRO A 48 -21.68 -16.07 50.56
N PRO A 49 -21.64 -16.66 51.78
CA PRO A 49 -20.40 -17.10 52.42
C PRO A 49 -19.50 -18.02 51.57
N ALA A 50 -20.09 -18.89 50.76
CA ALA A 50 -19.35 -19.77 49.85
C ALA A 50 -18.71 -18.98 48.68
N CYS A 51 -19.36 -17.92 48.20
CA CYS A 51 -18.80 -17.03 47.19
C CYS A 51 -17.67 -16.17 47.76
N ARG A 52 -17.76 -15.74 49.03
CA ARG A 52 -16.63 -15.09 49.72
C ARG A 52 -15.41 -16.03 49.77
N ALA A 53 -15.63 -17.31 50.11
CA ALA A 53 -14.58 -18.32 50.10
C ALA A 53 -13.97 -18.50 48.70
N GLY A 54 -14.79 -18.55 47.64
CA GLY A 54 -14.32 -18.60 46.25
C GLY A 54 -13.50 -17.37 45.83
N TYR A 55 -13.97 -16.17 46.18
CA TYR A 55 -13.23 -14.93 45.92
C TYR A 55 -11.87 -14.90 46.63
N LEU A 56 -11.82 -15.27 47.91
CA LEU A 56 -10.59 -15.32 48.68
C LEU A 56 -9.62 -16.40 48.17
N GLU A 57 -10.13 -17.56 47.75
CA GLU A 57 -9.32 -18.60 47.10
C GLU A 57 -8.67 -18.07 45.81
N TRP A 58 -9.45 -17.38 44.97
CA TRP A 58 -8.95 -16.78 43.74
C TRP A 58 -7.90 -15.69 43.99
N LEU A 59 -8.09 -14.86 45.02
CA LEU A 59 -7.09 -13.87 45.44
C LEU A 59 -5.80 -14.53 45.93
N ALA A 60 -5.90 -15.58 46.76
CA ALA A 60 -4.77 -16.31 47.33
C ALA A 60 -3.94 -17.05 46.27
N ASP A 61 -4.59 -17.53 45.20
CA ASP A 61 -3.93 -18.13 44.04
C ASP A 61 -3.22 -17.10 43.13
N GLY A 62 -3.18 -15.83 43.53
CA GLY A 62 -2.56 -14.76 42.75
C GLY A 62 -3.40 -14.33 41.55
N ARG A 63 -4.72 -14.60 41.57
CA ARG A 63 -5.69 -14.16 40.56
C ARG A 63 -5.38 -14.70 39.16
N ARG A 64 -4.99 -15.98 39.09
CA ARG A 64 -4.52 -16.65 37.86
C ARG A 64 -5.52 -17.62 37.24
N LYS A 65 -6.37 -18.26 38.05
CA LYS A 65 -7.40 -19.18 37.55
C LYS A 65 -8.35 -18.52 36.55
N SER A 66 -8.37 -18.99 35.32
CA SER A 66 -9.27 -18.50 34.26
C SER A 66 -10.70 -19.04 34.40
N ASP A 67 -10.89 -20.17 35.10
CA ASP A 67 -12.14 -20.90 35.28
C ASP A 67 -12.91 -20.48 36.55
N VAL A 68 -12.96 -19.18 36.81
CA VAL A 68 -13.72 -18.61 37.93
C VAL A 68 -14.87 -17.75 37.44
N TYR A 69 -15.88 -17.59 38.28
CA TYR A 69 -16.95 -16.63 37.99
C TYR A 69 -16.40 -15.21 37.83
N ILE A 70 -16.75 -14.55 36.72
CA ILE A 70 -16.23 -13.22 36.37
C ILE A 70 -16.54 -12.15 37.43
N GLY A 71 -17.59 -12.35 38.23
CA GLY A 71 -17.94 -11.46 39.35
C GLY A 71 -16.81 -11.32 40.39
N TYR A 72 -15.96 -12.33 40.57
CA TYR A 72 -14.79 -12.24 41.44
C TYR A 72 -13.72 -11.28 40.90
N VAL A 73 -13.51 -11.30 39.59
CA VAL A 73 -12.60 -10.37 38.90
C VAL A 73 -13.13 -8.94 39.04
N PHE A 74 -14.44 -8.74 38.88
CA PHE A 74 -15.09 -7.45 39.08
C PHE A 74 -14.94 -6.91 40.50
N LEU A 75 -15.15 -7.73 41.54
CA LEU A 75 -14.96 -7.30 42.93
C LEU A 75 -13.56 -6.75 43.19
N PHE A 76 -12.54 -7.40 42.63
CA PHE A 76 -11.17 -6.91 42.71
C PHE A 76 -10.94 -5.65 41.88
N PHE A 77 -11.47 -5.63 40.65
CA PHE A 77 -11.37 -4.50 39.73
C PHE A 77 -12.00 -3.22 40.30
N TYR A 78 -13.12 -3.32 41.03
CA TYR A 78 -13.75 -2.19 41.72
C TYR A 78 -12.78 -1.48 42.69
N GLY A 79 -11.92 -2.25 43.37
CA GLY A 79 -10.89 -1.69 44.24
C GLY A 79 -9.81 -0.92 43.45
N LEU A 80 -9.42 -1.43 42.27
CA LEU A 80 -8.48 -0.74 41.39
C LEU A 80 -9.07 0.59 40.88
N GLU A 81 -10.33 0.57 40.44
CA GLU A 81 -11.06 1.78 40.02
C GLU A 81 -11.10 2.82 41.13
N ARG A 82 -11.55 2.41 42.32
CA ARG A 82 -11.60 3.29 43.50
C ARG A 82 -10.24 3.91 43.79
N ARG A 83 -9.17 3.09 43.78
CA ARG A 83 -7.83 3.58 44.08
C ARG A 83 -7.44 4.71 43.14
N VAL A 84 -7.53 4.48 41.83
CA VAL A 84 -7.05 5.41 40.81
C VAL A 84 -7.91 6.67 40.71
N LEU A 85 -9.24 6.51 40.81
CA LEU A 85 -10.18 7.61 40.56
C LEU A 85 -10.41 8.49 41.77
N ILE A 86 -10.24 7.98 42.99
CA ILE A 86 -10.60 8.70 44.23
C ILE A 86 -9.38 8.94 45.13
N GLU A 87 -8.51 7.95 45.30
CA GLU A 87 -7.53 7.98 46.40
C GLU A 87 -6.10 8.29 45.97
N LEU A 88 -5.74 8.00 44.72
CA LEU A 88 -4.40 8.18 44.22
C LEU A 88 -4.09 9.68 44.03
N GLY A 89 -3.02 10.17 44.65
CA GLY A 89 -2.48 11.53 44.45
C GLY A 89 -1.60 11.67 43.20
N THR A 90 -0.93 12.80 43.03
CA THR A 90 -0.07 13.08 41.85
C THR A 90 1.43 12.99 42.13
N ASP A 91 1.82 12.43 43.28
CA ASP A 91 3.23 12.30 43.67
C ASP A 91 3.94 11.10 43.00
N SER A 92 5.25 10.97 43.22
CA SER A 92 6.05 9.90 42.60
C SER A 92 5.65 8.51 43.09
N SER A 93 5.19 8.40 44.33
CA SER A 93 4.66 7.14 44.90
C SER A 93 3.40 6.72 44.14
N ALA A 94 2.47 7.65 43.92
CA ALA A 94 1.28 7.42 43.13
C ALA A 94 1.58 7.03 41.67
N ALA A 95 2.61 7.61 41.05
CA ALA A 95 3.01 7.21 39.70
C ALA A 95 3.45 5.73 39.63
N SER A 96 4.24 5.27 40.61
CA SER A 96 4.69 3.87 40.69
C SER A 96 3.51 2.91 40.92
N GLU A 97 2.56 3.29 41.77
CA GLU A 97 1.37 2.50 42.06
C GLU A 97 0.41 2.46 40.87
N SER A 98 0.21 3.59 40.18
CA SER A 98 -0.59 3.67 38.95
C SER A 98 -0.05 2.71 37.89
N ARG A 99 1.27 2.61 37.74
CA ARG A 99 1.90 1.67 36.82
C ARG A 99 1.63 0.21 37.22
N ALA A 100 1.78 -0.12 38.50
CA ALA A 100 1.48 -1.47 38.99
C ALA A 100 0.00 -1.85 38.78
N ILE A 101 -0.91 -0.89 38.92
CA ILE A 101 -2.34 -1.07 38.63
C ILE A 101 -2.56 -1.30 37.13
N GLU A 102 -1.94 -0.50 36.27
CA GLU A 102 -2.03 -0.67 34.80
C GLU A 102 -1.55 -2.06 34.36
N GLU A 103 -0.38 -2.49 34.85
CA GLU A 103 0.17 -3.82 34.57
C GLU A 103 -0.77 -4.95 35.03
N GLU A 104 -1.41 -4.78 36.19
CA GLU A 104 -2.38 -5.75 36.71
C GLU A 104 -3.68 -5.78 35.89
N VAL A 105 -4.21 -4.63 35.47
CA VAL A 105 -5.40 -4.55 34.61
C VAL A 105 -5.12 -5.20 33.26
N GLN A 106 -3.96 -4.92 32.65
CA GLN A 106 -3.54 -5.58 31.42
C GLN A 106 -3.39 -7.09 31.59
N ARG A 107 -2.86 -7.55 32.74
CA ARG A 107 -2.75 -8.98 33.04
C ARG A 107 -4.13 -9.64 33.15
N LEU A 108 -5.06 -9.02 33.88
CA LEU A 108 -6.44 -9.52 33.99
C LEU A 108 -7.12 -9.56 32.62
N LEU A 109 -6.93 -8.51 31.80
CA LEU A 109 -7.50 -8.45 30.46
C LEU A 109 -7.01 -9.62 29.59
N ARG A 110 -5.72 -9.98 29.65
CA ARG A 110 -5.18 -11.15 28.94
C ARG A 110 -5.80 -12.48 29.39
N VAL A 111 -6.18 -12.61 30.67
CA VAL A 111 -6.79 -13.84 31.20
C VAL A 111 -8.28 -13.94 30.87
N TYR A 112 -8.99 -12.80 30.85
CA TYR A 112 -10.46 -12.76 30.78
C TYR A 112 -11.00 -12.02 29.54
N GLU A 113 -10.22 -11.91 28.46
CA GLU A 113 -10.60 -11.15 27.25
C GLU A 113 -11.88 -11.63 26.57
N SER A 114 -12.24 -12.91 26.74
CA SER A 114 -13.47 -13.51 26.21
C SER A 114 -14.73 -12.93 26.85
N HIS A 115 -14.63 -12.33 28.04
CA HIS A 115 -15.74 -11.67 28.72
C HIS A 115 -15.93 -10.24 28.22
N GLY A 116 -16.83 -10.05 27.25
CA GLY A 116 -17.05 -8.76 26.58
C GLY A 116 -17.31 -7.56 27.51
N SER A 117 -18.05 -7.76 28.61
CA SER A 117 -18.29 -6.69 29.60
C SER A 117 -17.02 -6.28 30.33
N PHE A 118 -16.23 -7.24 30.82
CA PHE A 118 -14.97 -6.96 31.50
C PHE A 118 -13.97 -6.32 30.54
N ARG A 119 -13.86 -6.85 29.31
CA ARG A 119 -13.01 -6.28 28.26
C ARG A 119 -13.31 -4.80 28.02
N ARG A 120 -14.60 -4.41 27.97
CA ARG A 120 -15.01 -3.01 27.80
C ARG A 120 -14.55 -2.14 28.97
N TYR A 121 -14.90 -2.50 30.21
CA TYR A 121 -14.57 -1.71 31.39
C TYR A 121 -13.06 -1.57 31.61
N ALA A 122 -12.33 -2.69 31.50
CA ALA A 122 -10.87 -2.70 31.66
C ALA A 122 -10.18 -1.87 30.58
N SER A 123 -10.63 -1.93 29.32
CA SER A 123 -10.04 -1.12 28.23
C SER A 123 -10.27 0.38 28.47
N GLN A 124 -11.50 0.78 28.84
CA GLN A 124 -11.80 2.18 29.15
C GLN A 124 -10.99 2.69 30.36
N PHE A 125 -10.77 1.83 31.36
CA PHE A 125 -9.96 2.19 32.53
C PHE A 125 -8.47 2.35 32.19
N LEU A 126 -7.95 1.54 31.27
CA LEU A 126 -6.58 1.67 30.76
C LEU A 126 -6.36 3.00 30.04
N ASP A 127 -7.37 3.59 29.39
CA ASP A 127 -7.27 4.92 28.79
C ASP A 127 -7.03 6.00 29.85
N VAL A 128 -7.77 5.91 30.97
CA VAL A 128 -7.60 6.81 32.12
C VAL A 128 -6.20 6.69 32.72
N LEU A 129 -5.75 5.45 32.91
CA LEU A 129 -4.41 5.15 33.42
C LEU A 129 -3.31 5.66 32.48
N ARG A 130 -3.49 5.51 31.16
CA ARG A 130 -2.53 6.02 30.17
C ARG A 130 -2.36 7.52 30.29
N VAL A 131 -3.45 8.29 30.25
CA VAL A 131 -3.41 9.76 30.39
C VAL A 131 -2.72 10.16 31.70
N ARG A 132 -3.05 9.48 32.81
CA ARG A 132 -2.44 9.74 34.11
C ARG A 132 -0.93 9.44 34.14
N ARG A 133 -0.51 8.32 33.54
CA ARG A 133 0.88 7.85 33.55
C ARG A 133 1.79 8.76 32.74
N VAL A 134 1.37 9.14 31.54
CA VAL A 134 2.21 9.90 30.59
C VAL A 134 2.06 11.41 30.74
N GLY A 135 0.96 11.86 31.33
CA GLY A 135 0.57 13.25 31.34
C GLY A 135 0.30 13.77 29.92
N GLU A 136 -0.05 15.05 29.84
CA GLU A 136 -0.44 15.68 28.58
C GLU A 136 0.71 15.66 27.55
N GLU A 137 1.95 15.92 27.99
CA GLU A 137 3.12 16.01 27.11
C GLU A 137 3.60 14.65 26.59
N GLY A 138 3.48 13.60 27.40
CA GLY A 138 3.93 12.27 27.04
C GLY A 138 2.98 11.58 26.06
N LEU A 139 1.70 11.98 26.04
CA LEU A 139 0.65 11.26 25.32
C LEU A 139 0.89 11.23 23.81
N LEU A 140 1.27 12.38 23.22
CA LEU A 140 1.58 12.48 21.79
C LEU A 140 2.81 11.67 21.35
N LYS A 141 3.66 11.25 22.28
CA LYS A 141 4.85 10.42 22.00
C LYS A 141 4.54 8.93 22.00
N GLU A 142 3.38 8.53 22.54
CA GLU A 142 2.92 7.15 22.51
C GLU A 142 2.11 6.86 21.25
N VAL A 143 2.07 5.58 20.88
CA VAL A 143 1.17 5.07 19.86
C VAL A 143 -0.09 4.56 20.57
N PRO A 144 -1.28 5.09 20.26
CA PRO A 144 -2.51 4.58 20.85
C PRO A 144 -2.72 3.11 20.49
N GLN A 145 -3.28 2.35 21.42
CA GLN A 145 -3.76 1.01 21.11
C GLN A 145 -4.96 1.13 20.18
N PHE A 146 -4.74 0.92 18.88
CA PHE A 146 -5.81 0.89 17.90
C PHE A 146 -6.73 -0.29 18.20
N ALA A 147 -7.87 0.00 18.82
CA ALA A 147 -8.96 -0.93 18.96
C ALA A 147 -10.14 -0.37 18.15
N LEU A 148 -10.81 -1.23 17.39
CA LEU A 148 -12.10 -0.92 16.78
C LEU A 148 -13.12 -0.78 17.92
N ARG A 149 -13.13 0.36 18.60
CA ARG A 149 -14.06 0.67 19.69
C ARG A 149 -15.41 1.05 19.10
N SER A 150 -16.47 0.80 19.86
CA SER A 150 -17.83 1.10 19.42
C SER A 150 -18.03 2.60 19.18
N GLU A 151 -18.84 2.91 18.17
CA GLU A 151 -19.16 4.25 17.67
C GLU A 151 -19.71 5.19 18.75
N GLY A 152 -19.46 6.49 18.59
CA GLY A 152 -20.31 7.56 19.13
C GLY A 152 -19.61 8.56 20.05
N GLU A 153 -18.50 8.20 20.70
CA GLU A 153 -17.67 9.16 21.45
C GLU A 153 -16.21 8.66 21.51
N ALA A 154 -15.26 9.52 21.13
CA ALA A 154 -13.85 9.23 21.27
C ALA A 154 -13.47 8.98 22.74
N SER A 155 -12.61 7.99 22.95
CA SER A 155 -12.08 7.63 24.26
C SER A 155 -11.27 8.78 24.87
N PHE A 156 -11.15 8.75 26.20
CA PHE A 156 -10.58 9.87 26.94
C PHE A 156 -9.14 10.17 26.55
N ASP A 157 -8.30 9.15 26.34
CA ASP A 157 -6.92 9.33 25.89
C ASP A 157 -6.87 9.93 24.48
N VAL A 158 -7.73 9.50 23.56
CA VAL A 158 -7.82 10.09 22.22
C VAL A 158 -8.23 11.56 22.28
N ARG A 159 -9.27 11.92 23.06
CA ARG A 159 -9.68 13.32 23.25
C ARG A 159 -8.58 14.16 23.88
N MET A 160 -7.89 13.61 24.88
CA MET A 160 -6.76 14.28 25.54
C MET A 160 -5.58 14.49 24.59
N ALA A 161 -5.25 13.52 23.73
CA ALA A 161 -4.16 13.64 22.77
C ALA A 161 -4.46 14.73 21.73
N VAL A 162 -5.64 14.65 21.09
CA VAL A 162 -6.06 15.61 20.08
C VAL A 162 -6.23 17.01 20.68
N GLY A 163 -6.83 17.11 21.87
CA GLY A 163 -6.95 18.37 22.60
C GLY A 163 -5.60 18.95 23.00
N THR A 164 -4.63 18.12 23.38
CA THR A 164 -3.26 18.55 23.72
C THR A 164 -2.58 19.13 22.49
N ALA A 165 -2.67 18.45 21.35
CA ALA A 165 -2.16 18.95 20.07
C ALA A 165 -2.79 20.31 19.73
N ALA A 166 -4.11 20.45 19.92
CA ALA A 166 -4.83 21.70 19.67
C ALA A 166 -4.38 22.85 20.61
N SER A 167 -4.35 22.59 21.91
CA SER A 167 -4.05 23.58 22.95
C SER A 167 -2.61 24.08 22.85
N ARG A 168 -1.69 23.19 22.46
CA ARG A 168 -0.25 23.48 22.33
C ARG A 168 0.19 23.83 20.91
N LYS A 169 -0.73 23.80 19.95
CA LYS A 169 -0.45 24.05 18.51
C LYS A 169 0.62 23.11 17.94
N LEU A 170 0.57 21.84 18.33
CA LEU A 170 1.47 20.80 17.85
C LEU A 170 0.82 20.01 16.71
N PRO A 171 1.59 19.47 15.76
CA PRO A 171 1.06 18.57 14.75
C PRO A 171 0.56 17.27 15.41
N LEU A 172 -0.63 16.83 15.01
CA LEU A 172 -1.23 15.59 15.50
C LEU A 172 -0.56 14.38 14.80
N PRO A 173 0.07 13.44 15.55
CA PRO A 173 0.67 12.26 14.96
C PRO A 173 -0.38 11.37 14.27
N ALA A 174 0.06 10.66 13.21
CA ALA A 174 -0.82 9.86 12.36
C ALA A 174 -1.67 8.84 13.13
N ASP A 175 -1.11 8.16 14.13
CA ASP A 175 -1.84 7.15 14.90
C ASP A 175 -2.95 7.75 15.78
N TRP A 176 -2.71 8.92 16.36
CA TRP A 176 -3.74 9.64 17.12
C TRP A 176 -4.80 10.24 16.18
N ALA A 177 -4.40 10.72 15.00
CA ALA A 177 -5.33 11.16 13.97
C ALA A 177 -6.24 10.00 13.51
N LEU A 178 -5.67 8.81 13.30
CA LEU A 178 -6.43 7.61 12.95
C LEU A 178 -7.40 7.21 14.07
N ALA A 179 -6.92 7.15 15.32
CA ALA A 179 -7.77 6.82 16.46
C ALA A 179 -8.94 7.81 16.60
N TRP A 180 -8.68 9.11 16.45
CA TRP A 180 -9.73 10.12 16.40
C TRP A 180 -10.72 9.89 15.25
N ALA A 181 -10.23 9.69 14.03
CA ALA A 181 -11.09 9.54 12.86
C ALA A 181 -12.04 8.32 12.96
N VAL A 182 -11.58 7.26 13.64
CA VAL A 182 -12.36 6.03 13.83
C VAL A 182 -13.33 6.15 15.00
N GLU A 183 -12.92 6.76 16.11
CA GLU A 183 -13.75 6.79 17.32
C GLU A 183 -14.70 7.99 17.41
N ALA A 184 -14.30 9.14 16.85
CA ALA A 184 -15.12 10.36 16.82
C ALA A 184 -16.05 10.43 15.60
N GLY A 185 -15.91 9.50 14.65
CA GLY A 185 -16.73 9.43 13.46
C GLY A 185 -18.09 8.77 13.74
N ASP A 186 -19.16 9.32 13.15
CA ASP A 186 -20.50 8.71 13.18
C ASP A 186 -20.64 7.49 12.25
N THR A 187 -19.63 7.24 11.41
CA THR A 187 -19.69 6.21 10.36
C THR A 187 -18.80 5.03 10.68
N ARG A 188 -19.42 3.85 10.73
CA ARG A 188 -18.78 2.55 10.87
C ARG A 188 -17.71 2.34 9.80
N LEU A 189 -16.53 1.87 10.20
CA LEU A 189 -15.49 1.50 9.24
C LEU A 189 -15.97 0.42 8.27
N ARG A 190 -15.66 0.62 6.98
CA ARG A 190 -15.99 -0.31 5.92
C ARG A 190 -15.17 -1.60 6.00
N THR A 191 -15.65 -2.63 5.32
CA THR A 191 -15.02 -3.97 5.24
C THR A 191 -13.52 -3.98 4.93
N PRO A 192 -12.97 -3.12 4.05
CA PRO A 192 -11.52 -3.08 3.81
C PRO A 192 -10.71 -2.81 5.07
N ALA A 193 -11.11 -1.81 5.86
CA ALA A 193 -10.41 -1.44 7.09
C ALA A 193 -10.55 -2.50 8.20
N THR A 194 -11.69 -3.18 8.29
CA THR A 194 -11.92 -4.20 9.33
C THR A 194 -11.30 -5.56 9.00
N ARG A 195 -11.27 -5.96 7.72
CA ARG A 195 -10.64 -7.21 7.28
C ARG A 195 -9.11 -7.10 7.17
N CYS A 196 -8.62 -5.93 6.78
CA CYS A 196 -7.20 -5.67 6.52
C CYS A 196 -6.69 -4.52 7.42
N PRO A 197 -6.77 -4.64 8.77
CA PRO A 197 -6.49 -3.53 9.67
C PRO A 197 -5.02 -3.07 9.64
N GLU A 198 -4.07 -3.98 9.43
CA GLU A 198 -2.64 -3.63 9.38
C GLU A 198 -2.28 -2.86 8.10
N GLU A 199 -2.78 -3.32 6.95
CA GLU A 199 -2.61 -2.65 5.66
C GLU A 199 -3.32 -1.30 5.66
N PHE A 200 -4.52 -1.23 6.25
CA PHE A 200 -5.26 0.02 6.42
C PHE A 200 -4.51 1.04 7.28
N LYS A 201 -4.02 0.64 8.47
CA LYS A 201 -3.21 1.52 9.33
C LYS A 201 -1.95 2.01 8.61
N THR A 202 -1.27 1.12 7.89
CA THR A 202 -0.02 1.46 7.18
C THR A 202 -0.31 2.42 6.02
N LEU A 203 -1.37 2.19 5.25
CA LEU A 203 -1.77 3.05 4.15
C LEU A 203 -2.21 4.43 4.64
N PHE A 204 -2.99 4.46 5.73
CA PHE A 204 -3.41 5.71 6.35
C PHE A 204 -2.20 6.54 6.79
N ARG A 205 -1.22 5.93 7.48
CA ARG A 205 0.02 6.64 7.89
C ARG A 205 0.79 7.19 6.69
N ALA A 206 0.96 6.38 5.64
CA ALA A 206 1.69 6.78 4.44
C ALA A 206 1.03 7.99 3.76
N ARG A 207 -0.30 7.95 3.59
CA ARG A 207 -1.04 9.03 2.94
C ARG A 207 -1.22 10.25 3.83
N TYR A 208 -1.37 10.07 5.14
CA TYR A 208 -1.37 11.17 6.11
C TYR A 208 -0.05 11.94 6.05
N ALA A 209 1.09 11.25 6.02
CA ALA A 209 2.39 11.89 5.86
C ALA A 209 2.54 12.60 4.51
N ARG A 210 2.05 12.00 3.42
CA ARG A 210 2.05 12.62 2.08
C ARG A 210 1.23 13.92 2.04
N ASP A 211 0.03 13.90 2.61
CA ASP A 211 -0.95 14.99 2.46
C ASP A 211 -0.80 16.08 3.54
N HIS A 212 -0.26 15.73 4.71
CA HIS A 212 -0.19 16.60 5.88
C HIS A 212 1.21 16.71 6.51
N GLY A 213 2.24 16.09 5.93
CA GLY A 213 3.62 16.17 6.43
C GLY A 213 3.75 15.65 7.86
N GLU A 214 4.20 16.52 8.77
CA GLU A 214 4.33 16.20 10.21
C GLU A 214 2.97 15.98 10.90
N GLY A 215 1.88 16.51 10.34
CA GLY A 215 0.52 16.29 10.80
C GLY A 215 -0.36 17.54 10.81
N ILE A 216 -1.67 17.33 10.90
CA ILE A 216 -2.66 18.40 11.05
C ILE A 216 -2.48 19.06 12.41
N VAL A 217 -2.38 20.38 12.46
CA VAL A 217 -2.41 21.16 13.70
C VAL A 217 -3.87 21.54 14.01
N PRO A 218 -4.53 20.88 14.99
CA PRO A 218 -5.95 21.13 15.24
C PRO A 218 -6.14 22.50 15.90
N ARG A 219 -7.31 23.12 15.71
CA ARG A 219 -7.63 24.39 16.38
C ARG A 219 -8.32 24.13 17.72
N PRO A 220 -7.93 24.79 18.82
CA PRO A 220 -8.62 24.61 20.11
C PRO A 220 -9.99 25.30 20.10
N ARG A 221 -10.96 24.68 20.78
CA ARG A 221 -12.24 25.29 21.17
C ARG A 221 -12.07 26.03 22.50
N LYS A 222 -13.13 26.72 22.94
CA LYS A 222 -13.18 27.39 24.25
C LYS A 222 -13.49 26.43 25.42
N THR A 223 -13.99 25.24 25.11
CA THR A 223 -14.38 24.22 26.09
C THR A 223 -13.18 23.33 26.42
N GLN A 224 -12.93 23.10 27.70
CA GLN A 224 -11.95 22.11 28.16
C GLN A 224 -12.35 20.69 27.74
N VAL A 225 -11.38 19.79 27.61
CA VAL A 225 -11.65 18.38 27.36
C VAL A 225 -12.45 17.81 28.53
N GLN A 226 -13.62 17.26 28.19
CA GLN A 226 -14.50 16.61 29.16
C GLN A 226 -14.91 15.25 28.62
N ALA A 227 -14.48 14.19 29.30
CA ALA A 227 -14.98 12.84 29.03
C ALA A 227 -15.76 12.30 30.22
N ARG A 228 -16.54 11.25 29.97
CA ARG A 228 -17.27 10.54 31.01
C ARG A 228 -16.76 9.12 31.05
N TYR A 229 -16.15 8.75 32.16
CA TYR A 229 -15.81 7.37 32.43
C TYR A 229 -17.00 6.67 33.06
N GLN A 230 -17.35 5.48 32.60
CA GLN A 230 -18.37 4.64 33.21
C GLN A 230 -17.70 3.55 34.03
N PRO A 231 -17.64 3.67 35.38
CA PRO A 231 -17.05 2.65 36.23
C PRO A 231 -17.84 1.35 36.17
N ALA A 232 -17.15 0.24 36.41
CA ALA A 232 -17.77 -1.05 36.64
C ALA A 232 -18.39 -1.12 38.05
N SER A 233 -17.74 -0.51 39.05
CA SER A 233 -18.27 -0.47 40.41
C SER A 233 -19.51 0.41 40.53
N ALA A 234 -20.56 -0.15 41.12
CA ALA A 234 -21.77 0.61 41.48
C ALA A 234 -21.51 1.68 42.56
N SER A 235 -20.36 1.65 43.24
CA SER A 235 -20.05 2.60 44.33
C SER A 235 -19.99 4.06 43.87
N PHE A 236 -19.72 4.30 42.59
CA PHE A 236 -19.63 5.63 42.00
C PHE A 236 -20.98 6.27 41.68
N GLY A 237 -22.08 5.51 41.70
CA GLY A 237 -23.43 6.05 41.50
C GLY A 237 -23.73 6.60 40.11
N GLY A 238 -22.82 6.43 39.15
CA GLY A 238 -22.96 6.94 37.79
C GLY A 238 -21.61 7.15 37.10
N MET A 239 -21.65 7.88 36.00
CA MET A 239 -20.45 8.25 35.24
C MET A 239 -19.57 9.23 36.04
N VAL A 240 -18.26 9.00 36.02
CA VAL A 240 -17.24 9.87 36.62
C VAL A 240 -16.76 10.88 35.57
N PRO A 241 -16.85 12.19 35.83
CA PRO A 241 -16.31 13.19 34.93
C PRO A 241 -14.78 13.15 34.93
N LEU A 242 -14.18 13.06 33.75
CA LEU A 242 -12.75 13.22 33.53
C LEU A 242 -12.52 14.56 32.84
N THR A 243 -11.76 15.44 33.49
CA THR A 243 -11.51 16.79 32.98
C THR A 243 -10.03 17.14 33.08
N SER A 244 -9.53 17.91 32.11
CA SER A 244 -8.25 18.61 32.22
C SER A 244 -8.49 20.11 32.36
N ALA A 245 -7.76 20.75 33.26
CA ALA A 245 -7.82 22.19 33.44
C ALA A 245 -7.05 22.95 32.34
N THR A 246 -6.11 22.29 31.66
CA THR A 246 -5.15 22.91 30.73
C THR A 246 -5.38 22.53 29.28
N VAL A 247 -6.17 21.48 29.01
CA VAL A 247 -6.41 20.96 27.66
C VAL A 247 -7.82 21.30 27.20
N PHE A 248 -7.91 21.94 26.03
CA PHE A 248 -9.14 22.30 25.35
C PHE A 248 -9.52 21.29 24.27
N GLU A 249 -10.82 21.11 24.06
CA GLU A 249 -11.36 20.30 22.97
C GLU A 249 -10.87 20.80 21.62
N ALA A 250 -10.63 19.89 20.69
CA ALA A 250 -10.25 20.26 19.33
C ALA A 250 -11.47 20.60 18.47
N SER A 251 -11.26 21.46 17.48
CA SER A 251 -12.26 21.74 16.45
C SER A 251 -12.33 20.56 15.48
N GLU A 252 -13.44 19.83 15.50
CA GLU A 252 -13.77 18.83 14.47
C GLU A 252 -13.61 19.37 13.04
N THR A 253 -13.85 20.68 12.82
CA THR A 253 -13.67 21.27 11.48
C THR A 253 -12.23 21.20 11.00
N SER A 254 -11.23 21.34 11.89
CA SER A 254 -9.82 21.15 11.52
C SER A 254 -9.45 19.69 11.23
N LEU A 255 -10.29 18.73 11.65
CA LEU A 255 -10.03 17.29 11.53
C LEU A 255 -10.89 16.62 10.45
N LYS A 256 -11.78 17.37 9.78
CA LYS A 256 -12.58 16.88 8.64
C LYS A 256 -11.78 16.17 7.54
N PRO A 257 -10.55 16.59 7.18
CA PRO A 257 -9.76 15.88 6.15
C PRO A 257 -9.52 14.40 6.47
N LEU A 258 -9.54 14.02 7.75
CA LEU A 258 -9.29 12.64 8.16
C LEU A 258 -10.36 11.67 7.63
N HIS A 259 -11.63 12.08 7.54
CA HIS A 259 -12.68 11.21 7.01
C HIS A 259 -12.50 10.90 5.52
N ALA A 260 -12.10 11.90 4.73
CA ALA A 260 -11.79 11.70 3.32
C ALA A 260 -10.62 10.71 3.17
N LEU A 261 -9.59 10.85 4.01
CA LEU A 261 -8.45 9.96 4.01
C LEU A 261 -8.82 8.50 4.36
N ILE A 262 -9.74 8.29 5.32
CA ILE A 262 -10.27 6.96 5.66
C ILE A 262 -10.98 6.33 4.45
N GLU A 263 -11.83 7.09 3.76
CA GLU A 263 -12.55 6.60 2.59
C GLU A 263 -11.60 6.29 1.44
N ASP A 264 -10.63 7.17 1.15
CA ASP A 264 -9.61 6.94 0.13
C ASP A 264 -8.79 5.68 0.40
N CYS A 265 -8.44 5.43 1.67
CA CYS A 265 -7.78 4.19 2.07
C CYS A 265 -8.69 2.97 1.87
N CYS A 266 -9.99 3.08 2.18
CA CYS A 266 -10.93 1.98 2.00
C CYS A 266 -11.15 1.63 0.53
N VAL A 267 -11.32 2.64 -0.34
CA VAL A 267 -11.52 2.46 -1.79
C VAL A 267 -10.31 1.75 -2.40
N GLU A 268 -9.11 2.19 -2.06
CA GLU A 268 -7.87 1.66 -2.63
C GLU A 268 -7.51 0.27 -2.10
N LEU A 269 -7.91 -0.06 -0.87
CA LEU A 269 -7.75 -1.41 -0.31
C LEU A 269 -8.88 -2.38 -0.70
N GLU A 270 -9.94 -1.91 -1.36
CA GLU A 270 -11.10 -2.73 -1.67
C GLU A 270 -10.77 -3.96 -2.54
N PRO A 271 -9.97 -3.86 -3.62
CA PRO A 271 -9.57 -5.03 -4.41
C PRO A 271 -8.83 -6.09 -3.58
N TYR A 272 -7.83 -5.67 -2.80
CA TYR A 272 -7.08 -6.55 -1.90
C TYR A 272 -7.97 -7.17 -0.82
N SER A 273 -8.81 -6.37 -0.16
CA SER A 273 -9.73 -6.88 0.86
C SER A 273 -10.71 -7.92 0.32
N ARG A 274 -11.24 -7.71 -0.89
CA ARG A 274 -12.12 -8.69 -1.55
C ARG A 274 -11.37 -9.98 -1.88
N TRP A 275 -10.10 -9.87 -2.27
CA TRP A 275 -9.25 -11.01 -2.55
C TRP A 275 -8.92 -11.82 -1.28
N VAL A 276 -8.52 -11.16 -0.19
CA VAL A 276 -8.24 -11.81 1.11
C VAL A 276 -9.49 -12.48 1.67
N GLY A 277 -10.66 -11.86 1.50
CA GLY A 277 -11.93 -12.44 1.92
C GLY A 277 -12.29 -13.76 1.20
N LYS A 278 -11.77 -13.97 -0.01
CA LYS A 278 -11.93 -15.22 -0.77
C LYS A 278 -10.75 -16.19 -0.59
N ASN A 279 -9.57 -15.68 -0.28
CA ASN A 279 -8.32 -16.43 -0.20
C ASN A 279 -7.54 -16.09 1.08
N PRO A 280 -8.01 -16.50 2.28
CA PRO A 280 -7.39 -16.12 3.54
C PRO A 280 -5.90 -16.49 3.64
N GLU A 281 -5.53 -17.66 3.13
CA GLU A 281 -4.16 -18.21 3.23
C GLU A 281 -3.15 -17.54 2.32
N GLY A 282 -3.58 -16.90 1.22
CA GLY A 282 -2.64 -16.30 0.27
C GLY A 282 -2.45 -14.80 0.47
N ARG A 283 -2.73 -14.26 1.67
CA ARG A 283 -2.60 -12.83 2.02
C ARG A 283 -1.27 -12.21 1.57
N HIS A 284 -0.19 -13.02 1.55
CA HIS A 284 1.17 -12.60 1.19
C HIS A 284 1.64 -13.12 -0.17
N SER A 285 0.71 -13.57 -1.03
CA SER A 285 1.01 -14.11 -2.36
C SER A 285 1.32 -13.01 -3.39
N LEU A 286 1.89 -13.41 -4.52
CA LEU A 286 2.12 -12.51 -5.66
C LEU A 286 0.81 -11.88 -6.19
N ALA A 287 -0.28 -12.65 -6.21
CA ALA A 287 -1.59 -12.16 -6.65
C ALA A 287 -2.18 -11.14 -5.67
N ALA A 288 -1.91 -11.30 -4.36
CA ALA A 288 -2.31 -10.33 -3.36
C ALA A 288 -1.52 -9.02 -3.48
N LEU A 289 -0.20 -9.11 -3.74
CA LEU A 289 0.67 -7.95 -3.97
C LEU A 289 0.22 -7.12 -5.18
N ALA A 290 -0.24 -7.75 -6.27
CA ALA A 290 -0.76 -7.06 -7.46
C ALA A 290 -1.92 -6.10 -7.14
N LEU A 291 -2.70 -6.42 -6.10
CA LEU A 291 -3.91 -5.70 -5.71
C LEU A 291 -3.67 -4.65 -4.63
N LEU A 292 -2.44 -4.54 -4.11
CA LEU A 292 -2.11 -3.58 -3.06
C LEU A 292 -1.74 -2.20 -3.62
N PRO A 293 -2.09 -1.13 -2.89
CA PRO A 293 -1.53 0.21 -3.12
C PRO A 293 0.00 0.21 -3.10
N GLN A 294 0.63 1.08 -3.90
CA GLN A 294 2.09 1.10 -4.07
C GLN A 294 2.83 1.34 -2.76
N GLU A 295 2.25 2.16 -1.90
CA GLU A 295 2.75 2.53 -0.58
C GLU A 295 2.95 1.30 0.33
N LEU A 296 2.23 0.21 0.06
CA LEU A 296 2.31 -1.03 0.84
C LEU A 296 3.23 -2.09 0.22
N ALA A 297 3.67 -1.91 -1.03
CA ALA A 297 4.38 -2.95 -1.78
C ALA A 297 5.74 -3.31 -1.16
N ALA A 298 6.48 -2.34 -0.62
CA ALA A 298 7.83 -2.55 -0.11
C ALA A 298 7.88 -3.50 1.11
N GLY A 299 6.88 -3.39 2.00
CA GLY A 299 6.79 -4.19 3.23
C GLY A 299 5.96 -5.46 3.08
N HIS A 300 5.45 -5.77 1.89
CA HIS A 300 4.53 -6.86 1.66
C HIS A 300 5.16 -7.99 0.83
N GLY A 301 4.96 -9.23 1.28
CA GLY A 301 5.27 -10.42 0.47
C GLY A 301 5.88 -11.59 1.24
N GLY A 302 5.59 -12.80 0.77
CA GLY A 302 6.19 -14.05 1.23
C GLY A 302 7.51 -14.39 0.53
N LYS A 303 7.93 -15.65 0.65
CA LYS A 303 9.17 -16.15 0.04
C LYS A 303 9.15 -16.03 -1.49
N GLU A 304 7.98 -16.17 -2.09
CA GLU A 304 7.73 -16.12 -3.52
C GLU A 304 7.94 -14.72 -4.09
N VAL A 305 7.51 -13.68 -3.36
CA VAL A 305 7.73 -12.27 -3.71
C VAL A 305 9.22 -11.96 -3.68
N GLN A 306 9.93 -12.42 -2.65
CA GLN A 306 11.36 -12.20 -2.52
C GLN A 306 12.17 -12.96 -3.58
N ALA A 307 11.75 -14.19 -3.93
CA ALA A 307 12.35 -14.95 -5.02
C ALA A 307 12.18 -14.26 -6.38
N LEU A 308 10.98 -13.71 -6.65
CA LEU A 308 10.75 -12.94 -7.87
C LEU A 308 11.61 -11.68 -7.91
N ARG A 309 11.65 -10.90 -6.82
CA ARG A 309 12.49 -9.70 -6.70
C ARG A 309 13.97 -10.02 -6.99
N ALA A 310 14.51 -11.05 -6.34
CA ALA A 310 15.90 -11.47 -6.55
C ALA A 310 16.17 -11.91 -8.00
N SER A 311 15.21 -12.60 -8.63
CA SER A 311 15.30 -13.00 -10.04
C SER A 311 15.37 -11.78 -10.97
N LEU A 312 14.52 -10.77 -10.73
CA LEU A 312 14.50 -9.51 -11.50
C LEU A 312 15.79 -8.71 -11.32
N GLU A 313 16.27 -8.55 -10.08
CA GLU A 313 17.52 -7.87 -9.76
C GLU A 313 18.74 -8.56 -10.40
N THR A 314 18.79 -9.89 -10.31
CA THR A 314 19.85 -10.71 -10.93
C THR A 314 19.83 -10.57 -12.44
N ALA A 315 18.66 -10.60 -13.07
CA ALA A 315 18.53 -10.46 -14.51
C ALA A 315 19.08 -9.13 -15.02
N LEU A 316 18.83 -8.04 -14.28
CA LEU A 316 19.30 -6.71 -14.66
C LEU A 316 20.80 -6.54 -14.38
N SER A 317 21.34 -7.02 -13.26
CA SER A 317 22.79 -6.95 -12.95
C SER A 317 23.42 -5.58 -13.24
N GLY A 318 22.72 -4.48 -12.89
CA GLY A 318 23.15 -3.10 -13.12
C GLY A 318 22.86 -2.53 -14.52
N ARG A 319 22.18 -3.28 -15.40
CA ARG A 319 21.70 -2.84 -16.72
C ARG A 319 20.29 -2.25 -16.59
N ASN A 320 19.89 -1.42 -17.56
CA ASN A 320 18.56 -0.83 -17.61
C ASN A 320 17.47 -1.81 -18.08
N SER A 321 17.85 -2.84 -18.84
CA SER A 321 16.93 -3.86 -19.35
C SER A 321 17.64 -5.20 -19.54
N ALA A 322 16.91 -6.29 -19.43
CA ALA A 322 17.40 -7.64 -19.65
C ALA A 322 16.31 -8.56 -20.22
N THR A 323 16.74 -9.63 -20.89
CA THR A 323 15.83 -10.69 -21.34
C THR A 323 15.78 -11.79 -20.29
N LEU A 324 14.56 -12.22 -19.97
CA LEU A 324 14.30 -13.26 -18.99
C LEU A 324 13.41 -14.34 -19.62
N PRO A 325 13.70 -15.63 -19.43
CA PRO A 325 12.74 -16.69 -19.76
C PRO A 325 11.43 -16.48 -19.00
N ALA A 326 10.28 -16.59 -19.67
CA ALA A 326 8.98 -16.39 -19.04
C ALA A 326 8.79 -17.34 -17.85
N GLN A 327 9.31 -18.57 -17.94
CA GLN A 327 9.31 -19.52 -16.82
C GLN A 327 9.83 -18.91 -15.51
N ALA A 328 10.85 -18.05 -15.54
CA ALA A 328 11.40 -17.41 -14.33
C ALA A 328 10.45 -16.37 -13.71
N LEU A 329 9.51 -15.80 -14.47
CA LEU A 329 8.40 -15.00 -13.94
C LEU A 329 7.23 -15.87 -13.47
N LEU A 330 6.96 -16.96 -14.18
CA LEU A 330 5.78 -17.80 -14.00
C LEU A 330 5.89 -18.85 -12.89
N THR A 331 7.11 -19.27 -12.53
CA THR A 331 7.36 -20.40 -11.61
C THR A 331 6.65 -20.25 -10.27
N ASN A 332 6.53 -19.02 -9.77
CA ASN A 332 5.93 -18.73 -8.47
C ASN A 332 4.49 -18.17 -8.59
N TRP A 333 3.96 -18.01 -9.80
CA TRP A 333 2.63 -17.47 -10.00
C TRP A 333 1.59 -18.60 -9.96
N PRO A 334 0.62 -18.58 -9.04
CA PRO A 334 -0.44 -19.57 -9.04
C PRO A 334 -1.34 -19.36 -10.26
N THR A 335 -1.28 -20.27 -11.24
CA THR A 335 -2.19 -20.25 -12.39
C THR A 335 -3.38 -21.18 -12.17
N ALA A 336 -4.57 -20.74 -12.57
CA ALA A 336 -5.78 -21.55 -12.53
C ALA A 336 -5.73 -22.73 -13.52
N VAL A 337 -4.95 -22.58 -14.60
CA VAL A 337 -4.71 -23.62 -15.61
C VAL A 337 -3.21 -23.85 -15.74
N SER A 338 -2.80 -25.12 -15.69
CA SER A 338 -1.38 -25.50 -15.81
C SER A 338 -0.79 -25.02 -17.15
N GLY A 339 0.26 -24.21 -17.09
CA GLY A 339 1.02 -23.75 -18.25
C GLY A 339 0.39 -22.61 -19.07
N LYS A 340 -0.78 -22.07 -18.70
CA LYS A 340 -1.38 -20.92 -19.40
C LYS A 340 -1.96 -19.89 -18.43
N MET A 341 -1.57 -18.63 -18.61
CA MET A 341 -2.15 -17.51 -17.89
C MET A 341 -3.45 -17.05 -18.56
N SER A 342 -4.48 -16.83 -17.75
CA SER A 342 -5.61 -15.98 -18.12
C SER A 342 -5.17 -14.52 -18.28
N LYS A 343 -5.97 -13.72 -18.98
CA LYS A 343 -5.72 -12.28 -19.12
C LYS A 343 -5.59 -11.57 -17.76
N SER A 344 -6.42 -11.95 -16.79
CA SER A 344 -6.37 -11.37 -15.43
C SER A 344 -5.10 -11.73 -14.68
N GLU A 345 -4.61 -12.98 -14.81
CA GLU A 345 -3.35 -13.38 -14.17
C GLU A 345 -2.16 -12.68 -14.81
N ALA A 346 -2.15 -12.53 -16.14
CA ALA A 346 -1.09 -11.83 -16.85
C ALA A 346 -1.04 -10.33 -16.49
N VAL A 347 -2.20 -9.69 -16.33
CA VAL A 347 -2.28 -8.32 -15.78
C VAL A 347 -1.77 -8.27 -14.34
N GLY A 348 -2.16 -9.23 -13.50
CA GLY A 348 -1.68 -9.33 -12.12
C GLY A 348 -0.17 -9.46 -12.04
N LEU A 349 0.44 -10.28 -12.89
CA LEU A 349 1.90 -10.44 -12.95
C LEU A 349 2.59 -9.12 -13.31
N ALA A 350 2.11 -8.43 -14.36
CA ALA A 350 2.64 -7.13 -14.75
C ALA A 350 2.52 -6.09 -13.62
N GLN A 351 1.39 -6.07 -12.91
CA GLN A 351 1.20 -5.23 -11.73
C GLN A 351 2.18 -5.59 -10.61
N THR A 352 2.40 -6.88 -10.33
CA THR A 352 3.35 -7.31 -9.30
C THR A 352 4.79 -6.91 -9.65
N VAL A 353 5.21 -7.09 -10.91
CA VAL A 353 6.54 -6.66 -11.36
C VAL A 353 6.70 -5.14 -11.23
N GLU A 354 5.66 -4.37 -11.57
CA GLU A 354 5.59 -2.92 -11.37
C GLU A 354 5.68 -2.51 -9.90
N LYS A 355 4.97 -3.21 -9.00
CA LYS A 355 5.02 -2.98 -7.54
C LYS A 355 6.42 -3.17 -6.98
N LEU A 356 7.23 -4.04 -7.62
CA LEU A 356 8.62 -4.30 -7.27
C LEU A 356 9.61 -3.28 -7.88
N GLY A 357 9.15 -2.30 -8.66
CA GLY A 357 9.98 -1.26 -9.28
C GLY A 357 10.48 -1.59 -10.68
N PHE A 358 9.93 -2.64 -11.30
CA PHE A 358 10.36 -3.10 -12.61
C PHE A 358 9.22 -3.04 -13.62
N GLY A 359 9.55 -2.85 -14.89
CA GLY A 359 8.62 -3.06 -16.00
C GLY A 359 8.86 -4.41 -16.65
N MET A 360 7.85 -4.93 -17.34
CA MET A 360 7.99 -6.10 -18.19
C MET A 360 7.30 -5.89 -19.53
N GLU A 361 7.85 -6.48 -20.59
CA GLU A 361 7.21 -6.62 -21.90
C GLU A 361 7.26 -8.11 -22.33
N PRO A 362 6.15 -8.68 -22.83
CA PRO A 362 4.89 -8.01 -23.16
C PRO A 362 4.06 -7.70 -21.91
N ASP A 363 3.52 -6.49 -21.81
CA ASP A 363 2.57 -6.10 -20.76
C ASP A 363 1.13 -6.12 -21.30
N PRO A 364 0.23 -6.99 -20.78
CA PRO A 364 -1.16 -7.05 -21.22
C PRO A 364 -1.95 -5.76 -21.03
N ARG A 365 -1.52 -4.87 -20.14
CA ARG A 365 -2.13 -3.54 -19.93
C ARG A 365 -1.75 -2.57 -21.05
N PHE A 366 -0.61 -2.79 -21.70
CA PHE A 366 -0.08 -1.99 -22.80
C PHE A 366 -0.23 -2.69 -24.17
N SER A 367 -1.26 -3.51 -24.32
CA SER A 367 -1.59 -4.26 -25.55
C SER A 367 -0.63 -5.40 -25.93
N GLY A 368 0.18 -5.88 -24.97
CA GLY A 368 0.95 -7.12 -25.12
C GLY A 368 0.09 -8.39 -24.96
N PRO A 369 0.52 -9.53 -25.53
CA PRO A 369 -0.11 -10.82 -25.22
C PRO A 369 0.22 -11.29 -23.79
N ALA A 370 -0.54 -12.26 -23.28
CA ALA A 370 -0.15 -13.00 -22.09
C ALA A 370 1.06 -13.91 -22.41
N LEU A 371 2.01 -14.01 -21.49
CA LEU A 371 3.18 -14.89 -21.63
C LEU A 371 2.77 -16.37 -21.54
N SER A 372 3.34 -17.20 -22.43
CA SER A 372 3.40 -18.66 -22.23
C SER A 372 4.72 -19.09 -21.58
N VAL A 373 4.87 -20.37 -21.23
CA VAL A 373 6.07 -20.89 -20.54
C VAL A 373 7.32 -20.83 -21.42
N GLU A 374 7.14 -21.03 -22.72
CA GLU A 374 8.18 -21.09 -23.76
C GLU A 374 8.61 -19.69 -24.21
N ASP A 375 7.93 -18.66 -23.72
CA ASP A 375 8.15 -17.29 -24.11
C ASP A 375 9.38 -16.67 -23.43
N ALA A 376 9.83 -15.54 -23.98
CA ALA A 376 10.76 -14.64 -23.31
C ALA A 376 10.06 -13.31 -23.00
N ALA A 377 10.45 -12.70 -21.89
CA ALA A 377 10.06 -11.36 -21.49
C ALA A 377 11.28 -10.44 -21.49
N ILE A 378 11.06 -9.16 -21.74
CA ILE A 378 12.03 -8.10 -21.45
C ILE A 378 11.63 -7.47 -20.13
N VAL A 379 12.54 -7.47 -19.16
CA VAL A 379 12.39 -6.77 -17.88
C VAL A 379 13.26 -5.53 -17.90
N PHE A 380 12.80 -4.44 -17.27
CA PHE A 380 13.51 -3.17 -17.27
C PHE A 380 13.28 -2.39 -15.98
N LEU A 381 14.16 -1.44 -15.67
CA LEU A 381 13.96 -0.52 -14.55
C LEU A 381 12.81 0.42 -14.87
N LEU A 382 11.78 0.43 -14.03
CA LEU A 382 10.62 1.28 -14.25
C LEU A 382 10.91 2.68 -13.68
N PRO A 383 10.85 3.75 -14.50
CA PRO A 383 10.99 5.11 -13.98
C PRO A 383 9.92 5.42 -12.93
N LEU A 384 10.27 6.27 -11.95
CA LEU A 384 9.29 6.78 -10.99
C LEU A 384 8.15 7.48 -11.73
N GLU A 385 6.93 7.36 -11.19
CA GLU A 385 5.72 7.96 -11.76
C GLU A 385 5.36 7.48 -13.18
N SER A 386 5.83 6.29 -13.57
CA SER A 386 5.44 5.69 -14.84
C SER A 386 3.91 5.49 -14.93
N PRO A 387 3.29 5.74 -16.10
CA PRO A 387 1.88 5.47 -16.32
C PRO A 387 1.55 3.99 -16.10
N THR A 388 0.37 3.69 -15.55
CA THR A 388 -0.14 2.31 -15.39
C THR A 388 -1.02 1.84 -16.55
N ALA A 389 -1.33 2.76 -17.49
CA ALA A 389 -2.10 2.53 -18.70
C ALA A 389 -1.49 3.32 -19.87
N PRO A 390 -1.63 2.84 -21.12
CA PRO A 390 -1.05 3.48 -22.28
C PRO A 390 -1.75 4.81 -22.62
N SER A 391 -0.98 5.84 -22.93
CA SER A 391 -1.52 7.07 -23.52
C SER A 391 -1.96 6.86 -24.99
N PRO A 392 -2.82 7.72 -25.55
CA PRO A 392 -3.14 7.68 -26.98
C PRO A 392 -1.90 7.80 -27.89
N VAL A 393 -0.93 8.61 -27.49
CA VAL A 393 0.34 8.81 -28.21
C VAL A 393 1.18 7.53 -28.18
N TYR A 394 1.25 6.86 -27.02
CA TYR A 394 1.89 5.55 -26.89
C TYR A 394 1.27 4.51 -27.82
N LEU A 395 -0.06 4.44 -27.90
CA LEU A 395 -0.74 3.47 -28.77
C LEU A 395 -0.43 3.71 -30.26
N ALA A 396 -0.30 4.97 -30.68
CA ALA A 396 0.10 5.31 -32.04
C ALA A 396 1.57 4.91 -32.31
N ALA A 397 2.49 5.22 -31.38
CA ALA A 397 3.89 4.84 -31.49
C ALA A 397 4.09 3.33 -31.46
N LEU A 398 3.31 2.60 -30.66
CA LEU A 398 3.30 1.14 -30.61
C LEU A 398 2.97 0.54 -31.98
N ALA A 399 2.00 1.11 -32.71
CA ALA A 399 1.64 0.65 -34.06
C ALA A 399 2.82 0.80 -35.04
N THR A 400 3.51 1.95 -34.98
CA THR A 400 4.73 2.22 -35.75
C THR A 400 5.82 1.20 -35.43
N VAL A 401 6.10 0.98 -34.15
CA VAL A 401 7.12 0.02 -33.69
C VAL A 401 6.84 -1.39 -34.17
N HIS A 402 5.59 -1.86 -34.13
CA HIS A 402 5.26 -3.19 -34.65
C HIS A 402 5.49 -3.32 -36.16
N LEU A 403 5.13 -2.30 -36.95
CA LEU A 403 5.32 -2.34 -38.40
C LEU A 403 6.81 -2.30 -38.75
N ALA A 404 7.58 -1.48 -38.04
CA ALA A 404 9.00 -1.35 -38.27
C ALA A 404 9.77 -2.61 -37.84
N ALA A 405 9.39 -3.22 -36.70
CA ALA A 405 9.91 -4.53 -36.31
C ALA A 405 9.52 -5.64 -37.30
N ALA A 406 8.36 -5.54 -37.96
CA ALA A 406 7.95 -6.50 -38.98
C ALA A 406 8.78 -6.42 -40.26
N VAL A 407 9.26 -5.22 -40.62
CA VAL A 407 10.21 -5.05 -41.72
C VAL A 407 11.58 -5.59 -41.30
N ALA A 408 12.11 -5.13 -40.15
CA ALA A 408 13.45 -5.50 -39.69
C ALA A 408 13.63 -7.00 -39.35
N THR A 409 12.55 -7.75 -39.11
CA THR A 409 12.62 -9.20 -38.84
C THR A 409 12.25 -10.06 -40.05
N ALA A 410 11.99 -9.45 -41.21
CA ALA A 410 11.40 -10.12 -42.37
C ALA A 410 12.31 -11.21 -42.98
N ASP A 411 13.63 -11.01 -42.93
CA ASP A 411 14.64 -11.95 -43.42
C ASP A 411 15.15 -12.91 -42.34
N GLY A 412 14.75 -12.72 -41.08
CA GLY A 412 15.17 -13.50 -39.92
C GLY A 412 16.44 -13.01 -39.23
N THR A 413 17.05 -11.91 -39.70
CA THR A 413 18.28 -11.33 -39.14
C THR A 413 18.13 -9.83 -38.97
N VAL A 414 18.21 -9.34 -37.73
CA VAL A 414 18.15 -7.90 -37.44
C VAL A 414 19.57 -7.36 -37.26
N SER A 415 19.94 -6.36 -38.05
CA SER A 415 21.23 -5.68 -37.96
C SER A 415 21.29 -4.67 -36.78
N PRO A 416 22.46 -4.43 -36.17
CA PRO A 416 22.62 -3.39 -35.16
C PRO A 416 22.20 -1.98 -35.64
N GLU A 417 22.41 -1.68 -36.93
CA GLU A 417 22.09 -0.40 -37.54
C GLU A 417 20.58 -0.16 -37.65
N GLU A 418 19.79 -1.18 -37.97
CA GLU A 418 18.32 -1.14 -37.94
C GLU A 418 17.80 -0.88 -36.53
N VAL A 419 18.34 -1.60 -35.54
CA VAL A 419 17.97 -1.39 -34.13
C VAL A 419 18.29 0.03 -33.69
N ALA A 420 19.49 0.53 -33.99
CA ALA A 420 19.89 1.89 -33.66
C ALA A 420 18.99 2.94 -34.32
N ARG A 421 18.55 2.71 -35.55
CA ARG A 421 17.62 3.60 -36.26
C ARG A 421 16.23 3.61 -35.60
N LEU A 422 15.72 2.45 -35.21
CA LEU A 422 14.45 2.32 -34.49
C LEU A 422 14.48 2.96 -33.11
N GLU A 423 15.58 2.78 -32.37
CA GLU A 423 15.78 3.42 -31.07
C GLU A 423 15.91 4.93 -31.18
N ALA A 424 16.65 5.44 -32.17
CA ALA A 424 16.78 6.87 -32.42
C ALA A 424 15.44 7.53 -32.77
N MET A 425 14.58 6.83 -33.51
CA MET A 425 13.20 7.28 -33.76
C MET A 425 12.42 7.44 -32.45
N LEU A 426 12.50 6.45 -31.54
CA LEU A 426 11.81 6.51 -30.25
C LEU A 426 12.35 7.63 -29.36
N ASP A 427 13.66 7.89 -29.41
CA ASP A 427 14.27 9.00 -28.66
C ASP A 427 13.81 10.37 -29.17
N ASN A 428 13.70 10.53 -30.49
CA ASN A 428 13.30 11.78 -31.14
C ASN A 428 11.79 12.04 -31.13
N ALA A 429 10.97 11.09 -30.69
CA ALA A 429 9.52 11.28 -30.54
C ALA A 429 9.23 12.28 -29.40
N LEU A 430 8.97 13.53 -29.74
CA LEU A 430 8.81 14.63 -28.77
C LEU A 430 7.56 14.49 -27.89
N ASP A 431 6.50 13.87 -28.40
CA ASP A 431 5.21 13.78 -27.71
C ASP A 431 5.11 12.60 -26.73
N LEU A 432 6.13 11.73 -26.64
CA LEU A 432 6.15 10.59 -25.73
C LEU A 432 6.81 10.95 -24.39
N ALA A 433 6.16 10.57 -23.29
CA ALA A 433 6.75 10.67 -21.97
C ALA A 433 8.01 9.78 -21.85
N SER A 434 9.00 10.21 -21.05
CA SER A 434 10.25 9.45 -20.89
C SER A 434 10.03 8.00 -20.43
N ALA A 435 9.07 7.76 -19.53
CA ALA A 435 8.70 6.43 -19.08
C ALA A 435 8.10 5.56 -20.19
N GLU A 436 7.28 6.17 -21.05
CA GLU A 436 6.70 5.51 -22.22
C GLU A 436 7.75 5.17 -23.28
N LYS A 437 8.78 6.01 -23.45
CA LYS A 437 9.93 5.71 -24.32
C LYS A 437 10.71 4.49 -23.84
N VAL A 438 11.04 4.43 -22.54
CA VAL A 438 11.74 3.28 -21.94
C VAL A 438 10.93 1.99 -22.18
N ARG A 439 9.62 2.03 -21.94
CA ARG A 439 8.73 0.90 -22.17
C ARG A 439 8.67 0.48 -23.65
N LEU A 440 8.53 1.44 -24.59
CA LEU A 440 8.51 1.13 -26.02
C LEU A 440 9.82 0.53 -26.50
N LYS A 441 10.96 0.97 -25.98
CA LYS A 441 12.27 0.35 -26.26
C LYS A 441 12.32 -1.10 -25.77
N ALA A 442 11.83 -1.36 -24.55
CA ALA A 442 11.69 -2.74 -24.06
C ALA A 442 10.74 -3.58 -24.92
N HIS A 443 9.64 -2.99 -25.41
CA HIS A 443 8.69 -3.65 -26.28
C HIS A 443 9.30 -3.95 -27.66
N LEU A 444 10.07 -3.02 -28.22
CA LEU A 444 10.83 -3.23 -29.45
C LEU A 444 11.84 -4.38 -29.29
N ALA A 445 12.64 -4.36 -28.22
CA ALA A 445 13.59 -5.43 -27.93
C ALA A 445 12.90 -6.80 -27.77
N TRP A 446 11.67 -6.81 -27.27
CA TRP A 446 10.85 -8.01 -27.19
C TRP A 446 10.39 -8.49 -28.59
N LEU A 447 9.90 -7.56 -29.43
CA LEU A 447 9.44 -7.88 -30.79
C LEU A 447 10.55 -8.42 -31.69
N LEU A 448 11.74 -7.82 -31.64
CA LEU A 448 12.88 -8.21 -32.48
C LEU A 448 13.39 -9.63 -32.20
N LYS A 449 13.03 -10.22 -31.06
CA LYS A 449 13.39 -11.61 -30.69
C LYS A 449 12.37 -12.64 -31.14
N ARG A 450 11.31 -12.23 -31.83
CA ARG A 450 10.22 -13.10 -32.27
C ARG A 450 9.93 -12.91 -33.75
N PRO A 451 9.46 -13.97 -34.44
CA PRO A 451 8.84 -13.79 -35.75
C PRO A 451 7.59 -12.94 -35.56
N THR A 452 7.63 -11.72 -36.05
CA THR A 452 6.51 -10.78 -35.94
C THR A 452 5.45 -11.12 -36.99
N SER A 453 4.18 -11.12 -36.58
CA SER A 453 3.05 -11.30 -37.49
C SER A 453 2.42 -9.96 -37.82
N THR A 454 2.11 -9.73 -39.09
CA THR A 454 1.34 -8.55 -39.53
C THR A 454 -0.16 -8.63 -39.18
N THR A 455 -0.59 -9.73 -38.55
CA THR A 455 -1.98 -10.00 -38.17
C THR A 455 -2.47 -8.99 -37.13
N GLY A 456 -3.49 -8.21 -37.47
CA GLY A 456 -4.11 -7.22 -36.57
C GLY A 456 -3.59 -5.79 -36.69
N LEU A 457 -2.52 -5.54 -37.46
CA LEU A 457 -1.96 -4.20 -37.66
C LEU A 457 -2.89 -3.26 -38.44
N LYS A 458 -3.74 -3.81 -39.31
CA LYS A 458 -4.68 -3.03 -40.14
C LYS A 458 -5.54 -2.07 -39.31
N LYS A 459 -6.14 -2.55 -38.21
CA LYS A 459 -6.99 -1.72 -37.33
C LYS A 459 -6.21 -0.57 -36.65
N ARG A 460 -4.92 -0.79 -36.35
CA ARG A 460 -4.06 0.22 -35.72
C ARG A 460 -3.55 1.26 -36.72
N VAL A 461 -3.40 0.88 -37.99
CA VAL A 461 -3.02 1.81 -39.07
C VAL A 461 -4.22 2.67 -39.49
N GLU A 462 -5.43 2.11 -39.48
CA GLU A 462 -6.66 2.83 -39.84
C GLU A 462 -6.90 4.06 -38.94
N THR A 463 -6.42 4.05 -37.69
CA THR A 463 -6.54 5.19 -36.77
C THR A 463 -5.54 6.32 -37.02
N LEU A 464 -4.54 6.13 -37.89
CA LEU A 464 -3.54 7.14 -38.22
C LEU A 464 -4.05 8.10 -39.30
N THR A 465 -3.66 9.38 -39.21
CA THR A 465 -3.94 10.40 -40.23
C THR A 465 -3.19 10.10 -41.53
N PRO A 466 -3.66 10.60 -42.70
CA PRO A 466 -2.97 10.38 -43.97
C PRO A 466 -1.49 10.82 -43.95
N ALA A 467 -1.19 11.96 -43.32
CA ALA A 467 0.17 12.45 -43.16
C ALA A 467 1.04 11.49 -42.31
N ALA A 468 0.49 10.96 -41.21
CA ALA A 468 1.19 10.00 -40.36
C ALA A 468 1.45 8.67 -41.08
N ARG A 469 0.54 8.22 -41.96
CA ARG A 469 0.75 7.02 -42.78
C ARG A 469 1.87 7.17 -43.80
N ILE A 470 2.00 8.35 -44.42
CA ILE A 470 3.11 8.68 -45.32
C ILE A 470 4.44 8.69 -44.57
N ALA A 471 4.51 9.42 -43.44
CA ALA A 471 5.72 9.49 -42.62
C ALA A 471 6.15 8.10 -42.12
N LEU A 472 5.18 7.27 -41.74
CA LEU A 472 5.42 5.87 -41.38
C LEU A 472 5.98 5.06 -42.55
N GLY A 473 5.45 5.21 -43.77
CA GLY A 473 6.00 4.54 -44.95
C GLY A 473 7.47 4.91 -45.22
N GLN A 474 7.80 6.20 -45.11
CA GLN A 474 9.18 6.70 -45.25
C GLN A 474 10.11 6.10 -44.19
N LEU A 475 9.67 6.10 -42.94
CA LEU A 475 10.39 5.50 -41.83
C LEU A 475 10.65 4.00 -42.05
N LEU A 476 9.66 3.23 -42.53
CA LEU A 476 9.84 1.79 -42.79
C LEU A 476 10.91 1.55 -43.86
N VAL A 477 10.99 2.42 -44.88
CA VAL A 477 12.06 2.38 -45.87
C VAL A 477 13.40 2.72 -45.25
N GLU A 478 13.48 3.77 -44.42
CA GLU A 478 14.71 4.16 -43.72
C GLU A 478 15.27 3.06 -42.82
N VAL A 479 14.39 2.29 -42.16
CA VAL A 479 14.77 1.14 -41.35
C VAL A 479 15.34 0.05 -42.25
N ALA A 480 14.64 -0.34 -43.32
CA ALA A 480 15.10 -1.38 -44.24
C ALA A 480 16.45 -1.06 -44.90
N VAL A 481 16.75 0.22 -45.16
CA VAL A 481 18.04 0.62 -45.76
C VAL A 481 19.12 0.88 -44.71
N ALA A 482 18.87 0.65 -43.41
CA ALA A 482 19.71 1.14 -42.31
C ALA A 482 21.11 0.50 -42.24
N ASP A 483 21.29 -0.71 -42.76
CA ASP A 483 22.58 -1.40 -42.88
C ASP A 483 23.28 -1.15 -44.24
N GLY A 484 22.58 -0.53 -45.20
CA GLY A 484 23.07 -0.24 -46.55
C GLY A 484 22.71 -1.29 -47.61
N SER A 485 22.01 -2.37 -47.25
CA SER A 485 21.56 -3.41 -48.18
C SER A 485 20.18 -3.94 -47.82
N VAL A 486 19.21 -3.84 -48.74
CA VAL A 486 17.85 -4.33 -48.48
C VAL A 486 17.66 -5.75 -49.02
N ALA A 487 17.26 -6.68 -48.15
CA ALA A 487 16.92 -8.04 -48.52
C ALA A 487 15.58 -8.11 -49.28
N MET A 488 15.43 -9.12 -50.14
CA MET A 488 14.21 -9.33 -50.92
C MET A 488 12.98 -9.57 -50.03
N GLN A 489 13.16 -10.17 -48.86
CA GLN A 489 12.12 -10.43 -47.87
C GLN A 489 11.60 -9.14 -47.23
N GLU A 490 12.47 -8.16 -47.00
CA GLU A 490 12.10 -6.84 -46.50
C GLU A 490 11.31 -6.05 -47.55
N ILE A 491 11.77 -6.04 -48.81
CA ILE A 491 11.04 -5.45 -49.94
C ILE A 491 9.64 -6.07 -50.04
N LYS A 492 9.55 -7.40 -49.98
CA LYS A 492 8.27 -8.11 -50.02
C LYS A 492 7.37 -7.76 -48.84
N THR A 493 7.94 -7.46 -47.68
CA THR A 493 7.19 -7.03 -46.50
C THR A 493 6.72 -5.59 -46.65
N LEU A 494 7.58 -4.67 -47.11
CA LEU A 494 7.22 -3.29 -47.46
C LEU A 494 6.08 -3.27 -48.49
N SER A 495 6.15 -4.07 -49.55
CA SER A 495 5.10 -4.20 -50.55
C SER A 495 3.75 -4.65 -50.00
N LYS A 496 3.74 -5.46 -48.93
CA LYS A 496 2.50 -5.82 -48.23
C LYS A 496 2.00 -4.69 -47.32
N LEU A 497 2.91 -3.91 -46.73
CA LEU A 497 2.58 -2.85 -45.78
C LEU A 497 2.12 -1.55 -46.46
N TYR A 498 2.64 -1.22 -47.65
CA TYR A 498 2.25 0.00 -48.38
C TYR A 498 0.74 0.09 -48.61
N PRO A 499 0.06 -0.94 -49.15
CA PRO A 499 -1.40 -0.94 -49.29
C PRO A 499 -2.13 -0.81 -47.95
N LEU A 500 -1.59 -1.37 -46.86
CA LEU A 500 -2.18 -1.23 -45.52
C LEU A 500 -2.10 0.21 -45.00
N LEU A 501 -1.03 0.93 -45.36
CA LEU A 501 -0.84 2.36 -45.09
C LEU A 501 -1.65 3.27 -46.04
N GLY A 502 -2.28 2.71 -47.09
CA GLY A 502 -2.91 3.49 -48.15
C GLY A 502 -1.90 4.17 -49.09
N LEU A 503 -0.69 3.61 -49.19
CA LEU A 503 0.37 4.01 -50.11
C LEU A 503 0.37 3.08 -51.34
N ASP A 504 0.93 3.59 -52.44
CA ASP A 504 1.05 2.85 -53.70
C ASP A 504 2.23 1.88 -53.66
N ASP A 505 1.97 0.57 -53.72
CA ASP A 505 2.98 -0.50 -53.72
C ASP A 505 3.99 -0.37 -54.86
N SER A 506 3.61 0.22 -56.01
CA SER A 506 4.54 0.44 -57.11
C SER A 506 5.71 1.37 -56.76
N ARG A 507 5.57 2.16 -55.69
CA ARG A 507 6.59 3.09 -55.21
C ARG A 507 7.65 2.47 -54.30
N VAL A 508 7.45 1.25 -53.79
CA VAL A 508 8.38 0.63 -52.82
C VAL A 508 9.81 0.60 -53.37
N HIS A 509 9.99 0.14 -54.61
CA HIS A 509 11.31 0.08 -55.23
C HIS A 509 11.92 1.47 -55.46
N SER A 510 11.13 2.46 -55.88
CA SER A 510 11.63 3.83 -56.09
C SER A 510 12.00 4.51 -54.77
N ASP A 511 11.19 4.34 -53.73
CA ASP A 511 11.40 4.95 -52.42
C ASP A 511 12.62 4.32 -51.72
N VAL A 512 12.80 2.99 -51.82
CA VAL A 512 14.02 2.30 -51.36
C VAL A 512 15.26 2.78 -52.11
N HIS A 513 15.20 2.89 -53.45
CA HIS A 513 16.34 3.36 -54.24
C HIS A 513 16.70 4.82 -53.91
N ALA A 514 15.70 5.68 -53.73
CA ALA A 514 15.89 7.07 -53.30
C ALA A 514 16.56 7.14 -51.91
N ALA A 515 16.14 6.28 -50.97
CA ALA A 515 16.73 6.24 -49.64
C ALA A 515 18.18 5.72 -49.64
N ILE A 516 18.51 4.72 -50.46
CA ILE A 516 19.89 4.22 -50.64
C ILE A 516 20.79 5.31 -51.25
N THR A 517 20.31 5.98 -52.30
CA THR A 517 21.08 7.03 -53.01
C THR A 517 21.28 8.28 -52.17
N ALA A 518 20.30 8.68 -51.35
CA ALA A 518 20.42 9.77 -50.38
C ALA A 518 21.45 9.49 -49.27
N ARG A 519 21.80 8.21 -49.05
CA ARG A 519 22.75 7.77 -48.02
C ARG A 519 24.18 7.61 -48.53
N ALA A 520 24.37 7.50 -49.85
CA ALA A 520 25.70 7.42 -50.44
C ALA A 520 26.47 8.74 -50.17
N PRO A 521 27.75 8.70 -49.75
CA PRO A 521 28.55 9.91 -49.70
C PRO A 521 28.60 10.51 -51.11
N ALA A 522 28.46 11.83 -51.21
CA ALA A 522 28.50 12.55 -52.48
C ALA A 522 29.66 12.01 -53.34
N ALA A 523 29.31 11.42 -54.48
CA ALA A 523 30.29 10.79 -55.37
C ALA A 523 31.40 11.80 -55.67
N VAL A 524 32.64 11.44 -55.34
CA VAL A 524 33.82 12.14 -55.84
C VAL A 524 33.75 12.00 -57.36
N ASN A 525 33.56 13.13 -58.04
CA ASN A 525 33.45 13.18 -59.51
C ASN A 525 34.58 12.37 -60.17
N PRO A 526 34.31 11.61 -61.24
CA PRO A 526 35.34 10.86 -61.95
C PRO A 526 36.37 11.86 -62.52
N VAL A 527 37.64 11.66 -62.17
CA VAL A 527 38.76 12.43 -62.73
C VAL A 527 38.84 12.11 -64.23
N PRO A 528 38.68 13.09 -65.13
CA PRO A 528 38.81 12.85 -66.56
C PRO A 528 40.28 12.58 -66.90
N MET A 529 40.53 11.40 -67.49
CA MET A 529 41.82 11.00 -68.03
C MET A 529 42.08 11.81 -69.31
N GLN A 530 43.04 12.72 -69.28
CA GLN A 530 43.38 13.58 -70.41
C GLN A 530 44.45 12.88 -71.28
N LEU A 531 44.09 12.54 -72.53
CA LEU A 531 45.05 12.04 -73.53
C LEU A 531 46.00 13.17 -73.97
N ALA A 532 47.29 12.85 -74.06
CA ALA A 532 48.34 13.76 -74.47
C ALA A 532 48.36 13.97 -75.99
N GLY A 533 48.28 15.23 -76.44
CA GLY A 533 48.60 15.58 -77.82
C GLY A 533 48.06 16.94 -78.29
N ALA A 534 48.80 18.01 -78.01
CA ALA A 534 49.09 19.17 -78.87
C ALA A 534 49.24 20.49 -78.05
N PRO A 535 50.19 21.38 -78.42
CA PRO A 535 50.78 22.32 -77.48
C PRO A 535 50.11 23.70 -77.50
N ALA A 536 50.00 24.33 -76.33
CA ALA A 536 49.68 25.75 -76.22
C ALA A 536 50.96 26.59 -76.12
N LYS A 537 50.97 27.66 -76.93
CA LYS A 537 52.03 28.65 -77.10
C LYS A 537 52.33 29.39 -75.79
N GLY A 538 53.59 29.81 -75.66
CA GLY A 538 54.15 30.46 -74.47
C GLY A 538 53.58 31.84 -74.15
N PHE A 539 53.96 32.38 -73.00
CA PHE A 539 54.97 33.43 -72.90
C PHE A 539 55.42 33.69 -71.45
N SER A 540 56.73 33.89 -71.35
CA SER A 540 57.60 34.61 -70.40
C SER A 540 57.17 34.98 -68.97
N ILE A 541 58.07 34.60 -68.06
CA ILE A 541 58.25 35.07 -66.67
C ILE A 541 59.13 36.33 -66.67
N PRO A 542 58.86 37.34 -65.82
CA PRO A 542 59.88 38.30 -65.37
C PRO A 542 60.48 37.89 -64.01
N ALA A 543 61.78 38.16 -63.92
CA ALA A 543 62.80 37.81 -62.91
C ALA A 543 62.40 37.75 -61.43
#